data_AF-A0A955NVL9-F1
#
_entry.id   AF-A0A955NVL9-F1
#
_cell.length_a   1.000
_cell.length_b   1.000
_cell.length_c   1.000
_cell.angle_alpha   90.00
_cell.angle_beta   90.00
_cell.angle_gamma   90.00
#
_symmetry.space_group_name_H-M   'P 1'
#
loop_
_entity.id
_entity.type
_entity.pdbx_description
1 polymer ?
#
loop_
_entity_poly.entity_id
_entity_poly.type
_entity_poly.pdbx_seq_one_letter_code
_entity_poly.pdbx_strand_id
1 'polypeptide(L)' 'IEKSNAFLLKNHGVVTYGKDLWEAFFSHEALEHAARIQILARQVGKVETLKREQVDALHRARTEAGLDPHWIDCRCDDDD' A
#
# COMPACT_ATOMS: atom_id res chain seq x y z
N ILE A 1 6.42 13.06 5.07
CA ILE A 1 5.45 13.48 4.02
C ILE A 1 5.99 13.14 2.63
N GLU A 2 7.31 13.18 2.40
CA GLU A 2 7.92 12.93 1.07
C GLU A 2 7.95 11.47 0.60
N LYS A 3 7.57 10.48 1.42
CA LYS A 3 7.72 9.04 1.09
C LYS A 3 6.44 8.33 0.64
N SER A 4 5.24 8.88 0.87
CA SER A 4 3.97 8.19 0.53
C SER A 4 2.86 9.16 0.17
N ASN A 5 1.98 8.74 -0.74
CA ASN A 5 0.84 9.51 -1.25
C ASN A 5 -0.48 9.24 -0.51
N ALA A 6 -0.44 8.46 0.57
CA ALA A 6 -1.59 8.10 1.40
C ALA A 6 -1.23 8.17 2.89
N PHE A 7 -2.11 8.77 3.70
CA PHE A 7 -1.92 8.97 5.12
C PHE A 7 -3.11 8.47 5.92
N LEU A 8 -2.83 7.65 6.95
CA LEU A 8 -3.82 7.26 7.94
C LEU A 8 -3.79 8.24 9.11
N LEU A 9 -4.94 8.83 9.39
CA LEU A 9 -5.17 9.72 10.51
C LEU A 9 -5.86 8.94 11.62
N LYS A 10 -5.13 8.73 12.73
CA LYS A 10 -5.64 8.03 13.90
C LYS A 10 -6.96 8.65 14.34
N ASN A 11 -8.00 7.80 14.44
CA ASN A 11 -9.35 8.15 14.84
C ASN A 11 -10.06 9.17 13.92
N HIS A 12 -9.65 9.27 12.65
CA HIS A 12 -10.29 10.16 11.69
C HIS A 12 -10.59 9.46 10.36
N GLY A 13 -9.55 8.95 9.69
CA GLY A 13 -9.72 8.32 8.38
C GLY A 13 -8.45 8.35 7.57
N VAL A 14 -8.59 8.42 6.25
CA VAL A 14 -7.48 8.41 5.29
C VAL A 14 -7.48 9.68 4.44
N VAL A 15 -6.30 10.18 4.13
CA VAL A 15 -6.09 11.27 3.18
C VAL A 15 -5.12 10.80 2.11
N THR A 16 -5.50 10.92 0.84
CA THR A 16 -4.67 10.58 -0.32
C THR A 16 -4.53 11.77 -1.25
N TYR A 17 -3.42 11.84 -1.99
CA TYR A 17 -3.17 12.88 -2.99
C TYR A 17 -2.40 12.30 -4.18
N GLY A 18 -2.49 12.97 -5.34
CA GLY A 18 -1.85 12.53 -6.59
C GLY A 18 -1.80 13.67 -7.61
N LYS A 19 -1.17 13.42 -8.77
CA LYS A 19 -1.11 14.37 -9.91
C LYS A 19 -2.50 14.69 -10.48
N ASP A 20 -3.45 13.77 -10.36
CA ASP A 20 -4.81 13.92 -10.83
C ASP A 20 -5.79 13.22 -9.86
N LEU A 21 -7.08 13.47 -10.07
CA LEU A 21 -8.13 12.93 -9.21
C LEU A 21 -8.18 11.39 -9.25
N TRP A 22 -7.84 10.79 -10.40
CA TRP A 22 -7.89 9.35 -10.57
C TRP A 22 -6.80 8.66 -9.76
N GLU A 23 -5.57 9.17 -9.81
CA GLU A 23 -4.48 8.64 -8.99
C GLU A 23 -4.82 8.73 -7.50
N ALA A 24 -5.29 9.88 -7.02
CA ALA A 24 -5.69 10.05 -5.63
C ALA A 24 -6.82 9.09 -5.22
N PHE A 25 -7.81 8.89 -6.10
CA PHE A 25 -8.95 7.98 -5.91
C PHE A 25 -8.51 6.51 -5.86
N PHE A 26 -7.68 6.07 -6.81
CA PHE A 26 -7.24 4.68 -6.86
C PHE A 26 -6.30 4.33 -5.70
N SER A 27 -5.43 5.26 -5.28
CA SER A 27 -4.64 5.07 -4.06
C SER A 27 -5.53 4.96 -2.82
N HIS A 28 -6.62 5.73 -2.75
CA HIS A 28 -7.61 5.64 -1.67
C HIS A 28 -8.30 4.28 -1.65
N GLU A 29 -8.81 3.83 -2.81
CA GLU A 29 -9.50 2.54 -2.94
C GLU A 29 -8.57 1.37 -2.61
N ALA A 30 -7.32 1.39 -3.09
CA ALA A 30 -6.33 0.37 -2.80
C ALA A 30 -6.04 0.27 -1.29
N LEU A 31 -5.90 1.41 -0.61
CA LEU A 31 -5.64 1.46 0.83
C LEU A 31 -6.85 0.97 1.65
N GLU A 32 -8.06 1.38 1.29
CA GLU A 32 -9.30 0.91 1.96
C GLU A 32 -9.49 -0.60 1.79
N HIS A 33 -9.29 -1.13 0.59
CA HIS A 33 -9.35 -2.58 0.34
C HIS A 33 -8.28 -3.34 1.11
N ALA A 34 -7.03 -2.85 1.13
CA ALA A 34 -5.97 -3.45 1.91
C ALA A 34 -6.30 -3.45 3.41
N ALA A 35 -6.79 -2.33 3.96
CA ALA A 35 -7.19 -2.22 5.36
C ALA A 35 -8.31 -3.20 5.70
N ARG A 36 -9.33 -3.31 4.85
CA ARG A 36 -10.43 -4.27 5.01
C ARG A 36 -9.92 -5.71 5.03
N ILE A 37 -9.07 -6.09 4.08
CA ILE A 37 -8.45 -7.43 4.04
C ILE A 37 -7.68 -7.70 5.33
N GLN A 38 -6.87 -6.74 5.79
CA GLN A 38 -6.07 -6.89 7.01
C GLN A 38 -6.96 -7.05 8.26
N ILE A 39 -8.03 -6.27 8.39
CA ILE A 39 -8.97 -6.38 9.51
C ILE A 39 -9.64 -7.75 9.50
N LEU A 40 -10.16 -8.19 8.35
CA LEU A 40 -10.83 -9.48 8.22
C LEU A 40 -9.87 -10.66 8.44
N ALA A 41 -8.65 -10.59 7.89
CA ALA A 41 -7.65 -11.64 8.06
C ALA A 41 -7.25 -11.82 9.54
N ARG A 42 -7.09 -10.71 10.28
CA ARG A 42 -6.83 -10.74 11.72
C ARG A 42 -7.97 -11.35 12.53
N GLN A 43 -9.22 -11.22 12.07
CA GLN A 43 -10.37 -11.86 12.71
C GLN A 43 -10.38 -13.38 12.49
N VAL A 44 -9.88 -13.86 11.35
CA VAL A 44 -9.82 -15.30 11.02
C VAL A 44 -8.67 -16.00 11.75
N GLY A 45 -7.57 -15.30 12.04
CA GLY A 45 -6.46 -15.85 12.83
C GLY A 45 -5.12 -15.17 12.55
N LYS A 46 -4.04 -15.96 12.58
CA LYS A 46 -2.69 -15.48 12.31
C LYS A 46 -2.54 -15.10 10.84
N VAL A 47 -2.12 -13.86 10.58
CA VAL A 47 -1.82 -13.36 9.24
C VAL A 47 -0.38 -13.72 8.89
N GLU A 48 -0.20 -14.53 7.84
CA GLU A 48 1.12 -14.82 7.27
C GLU A 48 1.45 -13.77 6.21
N THR A 49 2.45 -12.93 6.49
CA THR A 49 2.88 -11.87 5.58
C THR A 49 3.83 -12.40 4.51
N LEU A 50 3.87 -11.73 3.36
CA LEU A 50 4.87 -12.01 2.34
C LEU A 50 6.28 -11.72 2.88
N LYS A 51 7.22 -12.60 2.58
CA LYS A 51 8.64 -12.36 2.85
C LYS A 51 9.19 -11.29 1.92
N ARG A 52 10.25 -10.62 2.34
CA ARG A 52 10.88 -9.53 1.57
C ARG A 52 11.25 -9.96 0.15
N GLU A 53 11.77 -11.18 -0.02
CA GLU A 53 12.19 -11.70 -1.33
C GLU A 53 10.98 -11.90 -2.28
N GLN A 54 9.81 -12.24 -1.72
CA GLN A 54 8.56 -12.37 -2.48
C GLN A 54 8.03 -11.00 -2.90
N VAL A 55 8.12 -10.01 -2.01
CA VAL A 55 7.77 -8.61 -2.31
C VAL A 55 8.69 -8.06 -3.40
N ASP A 56 10.00 -8.26 -3.31
CA ASP A 56 10.96 -7.82 -4.32
C ASP A 56 10.72 -8.51 -5.67
N ALA A 57 10.31 -9.79 -5.68
CA ALA A 57 9.92 -10.48 -6.91
C ALA A 57 8.68 -9.85 -7.57
N LEU A 58 7.70 -9.40 -6.78
CA LEU A 58 6.52 -8.69 -7.30
C LEU A 58 6.90 -7.31 -7.86
N HIS A 59 7.81 -6.58 -7.22
CA HIS A 59 8.32 -5.31 -7.76
C HIS A 59 9.06 -5.50 -9.08
N ARG A 60 9.88 -6.56 -9.21
CA ARG A 60 10.54 -6.91 -10.49
C ARG A 60 9.51 -7.22 -11.58
N ALA A 61 8.54 -8.08 -11.30
CA ALA A 61 7.49 -8.43 -12.26
C ALA A 61 6.67 -7.20 -12.72
N ARG A 62 6.38 -6.27 -11.81
CA ARG A 62 5.71 -4.99 -12.15
C ARG A 62 6.55 -4.15 -13.11
N THR A 63 7.86 -4.07 -12.87
CA THR A 63 8.79 -3.32 -13.71
C THR A 63 8.92 -3.94 -15.10
N GLU A 64 9.04 -5.27 -15.16
CA GLU A 64 9.09 -6.04 -16.43
C GLU A 64 7.81 -5.88 -17.26
N ALA A 65 6.65 -5.76 -16.59
CA ALA A 65 5.37 -5.50 -17.24
C ALA A 65 5.21 -4.03 -17.72
N GLY A 66 6.21 -3.17 -17.51
CA GLY A 66 6.16 -1.75 -17.90
C GLY A 66 5.23 -0.90 -17.04
N LEU A 67 4.86 -1.38 -15.85
CA LEU A 67 4.00 -0.66 -14.91
C LEU A 67 4.87 0.21 -13.99
N ASP A 68 4.36 1.40 -13.64
CA ASP A 68 5.06 2.32 -12.75
C ASP A 68 5.35 1.66 -11.38
N PRO A 69 6.62 1.55 -10.96
CA PRO A 69 6.98 0.96 -9.68
C PRO A 69 6.58 1.83 -8.47
N HIS A 70 6.34 3.14 -8.65
CA HIS A 70 6.11 4.12 -7.58
C HIS A 70 4.61 4.35 -7.26
N TRP A 71 3.70 3.67 -7.96
CA TRP A 71 2.24 3.83 -7.82
C TRP A 71 1.73 3.89 -6.36
N ILE A 72 2.30 3.07 -5.46
CA ILE A 72 2.11 3.13 -4.00
C ILE A 72 3.38 2.57 -3.37
N ASP A 73 4.46 3.35 -3.31
CA ASP A 73 5.63 2.95 -2.53
C ASP A 73 5.42 3.35 -1.06
N CYS A 74 4.81 2.45 -0.28
CA CYS A 74 5.00 2.48 1.16
C CYS A 74 6.36 1.83 1.43
N ARG A 75 7.42 2.65 1.39
CA ARG A 75 8.73 2.22 1.86
C ARG A 75 8.62 2.06 3.37
N CYS A 76 8.35 0.84 3.83
CA CYS A 76 8.49 0.49 5.23
C CYS A 76 9.96 0.74 5.57
N ASP A 77 10.25 1.80 6.31
CA ASP A 77 11.51 1.93 7.01
C ASP A 77 11.48 0.85 8.11
N ASP A 78 12.41 -0.10 8.04
CA ASP A 78 12.62 -1.14 9.05
C ASP A 78 13.29 -0.58 10.33
N ASP A 79 12.84 0.59 10.82
CA ASP A 79 13.33 1.17 12.07
C ASP A 79 12.18 1.28 13.10
N ASP A 80 12.29 0.41 14.12
CA ASP A 80 11.47 0.11 15.32
C ASP A 80 10.48 -1.07 15.26
#